data_AF-A0A975C876-F1
#
_entry.id   AF-A0A975C876-F1
#
_cell.length_a   1.000
_cell.length_b   1.000
_cell.length_c   1.000
_cell.angle_alpha   90.00
_cell.angle_beta   90.00
_cell.angle_gamma   90.00
#
_symmetry.space_group_name_H-M   'P 1'
#
loop_
_entity.id
_entity.type
_entity.pdbx_description
1 polymer ?
#
loop_
_entity_poly.entity_id
_entity_poly.type
_entity_poly.pdbx_seq_one_letter_code
_entity_poly.pdbx_strand_id
1 'polypeptide(L)'
;MELLQFINQLKTSSDEEAQRLASSYGIALTLQEIKALRPLLDEISFHWLFSGVPESFIAKVKRAVGEKKGEELFRSYLDMI
;
A
#
# COMPACT_ATOMS: atom_id res chain seq x y z
N MET A 1 13.15 2.02 9.26
CA MET A 1 13.90 1.60 8.05
C MET A 1 13.15 0.54 7.23
N GLU A 2 12.33 -0.33 7.84
CA GLU A 2 11.61 -1.43 7.16
C GLU A 2 10.55 -1.00 6.12
N LEU A 3 9.71 0.01 6.45
CA LEU A 3 8.59 0.42 5.59
C LEU A 3 9.01 0.94 4.22
N LEU A 4 10.11 1.66 4.15
CA LEU A 4 10.60 2.24 2.89
C LEU A 4 11.18 1.18 1.97
N GLN A 5 11.86 0.18 2.54
CA GLN A 5 12.28 -1.00 1.81
C GLN A 5 11.06 -1.75 1.27
N PHE A 6 10.03 -1.93 2.09
CA PHE A 6 8.79 -2.57 1.67
C PHE A 6 8.11 -1.81 0.51
N ILE A 7 7.94 -0.48 0.61
CA ILE A 7 7.35 0.33 -0.47
C ILE A 7 8.22 0.26 -1.72
N ASN A 8 9.54 0.38 -1.59
CA ASN A 8 10.44 0.35 -2.73
C ASN A 8 10.42 -1.02 -3.42
N GLN A 9 10.40 -2.11 -2.66
CA GLN A 9 10.19 -3.45 -3.18
C GLN A 9 8.85 -3.55 -3.88
N LEU A 10 7.74 -3.10 -3.28
CA LEU A 10 6.41 -3.15 -3.90
C LEU A 10 6.35 -2.37 -5.24
N LYS A 11 7.12 -1.29 -5.36
CA LYS A 11 7.24 -0.48 -6.59
C LYS A 11 8.10 -1.13 -7.67
N THR A 12 9.21 -1.76 -7.28
CA THR A 12 10.23 -2.29 -8.20
C THR A 12 10.01 -3.75 -8.57
N SER A 13 9.28 -4.49 -7.74
CA SER A 13 8.93 -5.90 -7.96
C SER A 13 7.93 -6.03 -9.11
N SER A 14 7.97 -7.15 -9.81
CA SER A 14 6.96 -7.52 -10.81
C SER A 14 5.55 -7.60 -10.19
N ASP A 15 4.50 -7.50 -11.00
CA ASP A 15 3.12 -7.51 -10.49
C ASP A 15 2.82 -8.79 -9.69
N GLU A 16 3.39 -9.92 -10.12
CA GLU A 16 3.27 -11.23 -9.46
C GLU A 16 4.03 -11.29 -8.13
N GLU A 17 5.22 -10.67 -8.06
CA GLU A 17 5.97 -10.57 -6.80
C GLU A 17 5.28 -9.64 -5.81
N ALA A 18 4.76 -8.49 -6.26
CA ALA A 18 3.97 -7.60 -5.43
C ALA A 18 2.70 -8.29 -4.91
N GLN A 19 2.09 -9.18 -5.71
CA GLN A 19 0.95 -9.99 -5.28
C GLN A 19 1.33 -10.98 -4.19
N ARG A 20 2.46 -11.66 -4.34
CA ARG A 20 2.98 -12.58 -3.32
C ARG A 20 3.34 -11.83 -2.04
N LEU A 21 3.94 -10.65 -2.17
CA LEU A 21 4.28 -9.78 -1.05
C LEU A 21 3.00 -9.41 -0.29
N ALA A 22 2.01 -8.82 -0.97
CA ALA A 22 0.72 -8.47 -0.35
C ALA A 22 0.04 -9.69 0.32
N SER A 23 0.08 -10.84 -0.33
CA SER A 23 -0.46 -12.10 0.22
C SER A 23 0.29 -12.55 1.48
N SER A 24 1.61 -12.33 1.57
CA SER A 24 2.38 -12.63 2.80
C SER A 24 2.00 -11.73 3.98
N TYR A 25 1.44 -10.55 3.72
CA TYR A 25 0.85 -9.67 4.73
C TYR A 25 -0.64 -9.98 4.98
N GLY A 26 -1.17 -11.07 4.40
CA GLY A 26 -2.58 -11.49 4.55
C GLY A 26 -3.55 -10.74 3.63
N ILE A 27 -3.05 -9.96 2.66
CA ILE A 27 -3.87 -9.10 1.82
C ILE A 27 -3.95 -9.67 0.41
N ALA A 28 -5.11 -10.21 0.07
CA ALA A 28 -5.37 -10.78 -1.25
C ALA A 28 -5.63 -9.68 -2.30
N LEU A 29 -4.56 -9.18 -2.91
CA LEU A 29 -4.64 -8.24 -4.03
C LEU A 29 -4.58 -8.98 -5.38
N THR A 30 -5.35 -8.50 -6.33
CA THR A 30 -5.30 -8.91 -7.74
C THR A 30 -4.27 -8.08 -8.50
N LEU A 31 -3.83 -8.57 -9.66
CA LEU A 31 -2.88 -7.85 -10.51
C LEU A 31 -3.40 -6.46 -10.94
N GLN A 32 -4.71 -6.30 -11.14
CA GLN A 32 -5.30 -4.99 -11.46
C GLN A 32 -5.21 -4.02 -10.28
N GLU A 33 -5.50 -4.49 -9.07
CA GLU A 33 -5.41 -3.69 -7.84
C GLU A 33 -3.96 -3.25 -7.58
N ILE A 34 -2.98 -4.13 -7.83
CA ILE A 34 -1.55 -3.82 -7.71
C ILE A 34 -1.13 -2.75 -8.72
N LYS A 35 -1.57 -2.87 -9.97
CA LYS A 35 -1.32 -1.84 -11.00
C LYS A 35 -1.93 -0.49 -10.64
N ALA A 36 -3.11 -0.48 -10.01
CA ALA A 36 -3.77 0.73 -9.54
C ALA A 36 -3.08 1.34 -8.31
N LEU A 37 -2.50 0.51 -7.44
CA LEU A 37 -1.74 0.95 -6.26
C LEU A 37 -0.38 1.56 -6.62
N ARG A 38 0.32 1.03 -7.62
CA ARG A 38 1.67 1.51 -8.01
C ARG A 38 1.82 3.04 -8.09
N PRO A 39 0.99 3.78 -8.85
CA PRO A 39 1.11 5.24 -8.92
C PRO A 39 0.81 5.93 -7.58
N LEU A 40 0.01 5.31 -6.70
CA LEU A 40 -0.23 5.85 -5.36
C LEU A 40 1.01 5.70 -4.47
N LEU A 41 1.80 4.64 -4.63
CA LEU A 41 3.06 4.46 -3.90
C LEU A 41 4.11 5.54 -4.26
N ASP A 42 3.99 6.19 -5.41
CA ASP A 42 4.80 7.36 -5.78
C ASP A 42 4.42 8.62 -5.01
N GLU A 43 3.15 8.74 -4.59
CA GLU A 43 2.68 9.90 -3.81
C GLU A 43 3.10 9.82 -2.33
N ILE A 44 3.64 8.69 -1.87
CA ILE A 44 4.03 8.51 -0.47
C ILE A 44 5.16 9.48 -0.11
N SER A 45 4.87 10.36 0.83
CA SER A 45 5.85 11.31 1.38
C SER A 45 6.32 10.85 2.75
N PHE A 46 7.64 10.94 2.98
CA PHE A 46 8.27 10.71 4.29
C PHE A 46 7.73 11.61 5.39
N HIS A 47 7.19 12.78 5.03
CA HIS A 47 6.62 13.72 6.00
C HIS A 47 5.38 13.14 6.68
N TRP A 48 4.69 12.19 6.06
CA TRP A 48 3.51 11.51 6.61
C TRP A 48 3.81 10.60 7.79
N LEU A 49 5.09 10.24 8.01
CA LEU A 49 5.51 9.59 9.25
C LEU A 49 5.31 10.50 10.47
N PHE A 50 5.37 11.82 10.27
CA PHE A 50 5.22 12.82 11.33
C PHE A 50 3.85 13.50 11.30
N SER A 51 3.30 13.76 10.10
CA SER A 51 2.00 14.43 9.94
C SER A 51 0.81 13.47 9.90
N GLY A 52 1.05 12.17 9.78
CA GLY A 52 0.03 11.19 9.39
C GLY A 52 -0.23 11.18 7.87
N VAL A 53 -0.91 10.14 7.41
CA VAL A 53 -1.28 9.94 6.01
C VAL A 53 -2.52 10.80 5.67
N PRO A 54 -2.53 11.57 4.57
CA PRO A 54 -3.68 12.39 4.20
C PRO A 54 -4.93 11.56 3.91
N GLU A 55 -6.11 12.01 4.34
CA GLU A 55 -7.38 11.35 4.04
C GLU A 55 -7.64 11.20 2.54
N SER A 56 -7.20 12.18 1.74
CA SER A 56 -7.29 12.11 0.28
C SER A 56 -6.52 10.94 -0.30
N PHE A 57 -5.38 10.58 0.31
CA PHE A 57 -4.58 9.42 -0.06
C PHE A 57 -5.28 8.12 0.35
N ILE A 58 -5.84 8.08 1.57
CA ILE A 58 -6.64 6.95 2.07
C ILE A 58 -7.80 6.66 1.12
N ALA A 59 -8.51 7.69 0.68
CA ALA A 59 -9.61 7.57 -0.27
C ALA A 59 -9.16 7.03 -1.65
N LYS A 60 -7.99 7.45 -2.15
CA LYS A 60 -7.44 6.93 -3.41
C LYS A 60 -7.11 5.44 -3.31
N VAL A 61 -6.47 5.01 -2.22
CA VAL A 61 -6.16 3.60 -1.96
C VAL A 61 -7.44 2.77 -1.87
N LYS A 62 -8.44 3.23 -1.09
CA LYS A 62 -9.75 2.58 -1.02
C LYS A 62 -10.45 2.48 -2.38
N ARG A 63 -10.30 3.46 -3.26
CA ARG A 63 -10.83 3.39 -4.64
C ARG A 63 -10.06 2.40 -5.53
N ALA A 64 -8.75 2.26 -5.32
CA ALA A 64 -7.90 1.38 -6.12
C ALA A 64 -8.11 -0.11 -5.78
N VAL A 65 -8.32 -0.44 -4.51
CA VAL A 65 -8.43 -1.84 -4.05
C VAL A 65 -9.80 -2.23 -3.46
N GLY A 66 -10.73 -1.29 -3.40
CA GLY A 66 -12.00 -1.43 -2.70
C GLY A 66 -11.93 -1.05 -1.22
N GLU A 67 -13.05 -0.60 -0.67
CA GLU A 67 -13.15 -0.06 0.70
C GLU A 67 -12.60 -1.01 1.76
N LYS A 68 -13.06 -2.28 1.76
CA LYS A 68 -12.66 -3.29 2.74
C LYS A 68 -11.16 -3.54 2.75
N LYS A 69 -10.58 -3.83 1.58
CA LYS A 69 -9.14 -4.11 1.46
C LYS A 69 -8.29 -2.88 1.76
N GLY A 70 -8.77 -1.70 1.38
CA GLY A 70 -8.12 -0.44 1.71
C GLY A 70 -8.06 -0.22 3.23
N GLU A 71 -9.17 -0.50 3.93
CA GLU A 71 -9.20 -0.46 5.40
C GLU A 71 -8.25 -1.48 6.04
N GLU A 72 -8.21 -2.71 5.55
CA GLU A 72 -7.27 -3.73 6.03
C GLU A 72 -5.81 -3.32 5.84
N LEU A 73 -5.46 -2.77 4.67
CA LEU A 73 -4.13 -2.21 4.38
C LEU A 73 -3.73 -1.11 5.38
N PHE A 74 -4.62 -0.14 5.63
CA PHE A 74 -4.33 0.94 6.58
C PHE A 74 -4.26 0.44 8.01
N ARG A 75 -5.08 -0.54 8.38
CA ARG A 75 -5.04 -1.15 9.71
C ARG A 75 -3.72 -1.86 9.96
N SER A 76 -3.28 -2.71 9.02
CA SER A 76 -1.97 -3.36 9.10
C SER A 76 -0.81 -2.37 9.09
N TYR A 77 -0.93 -1.27 8.35
CA TYR A 77 0.06 -0.19 8.37
C TYR A 77 0.16 0.47 9.76
N LEU A 78 -0.98 0.80 10.38
CA LEU A 78 -1.04 1.43 11.69
C LEU A 78 -0.60 0.50 12.83
N ASP A 79 -0.86 -0.81 12.73
CA ASP A 79 -0.41 -1.80 13.72
C ASP A 79 1.12 -2.02 13.70
N MET A 80 1.81 -1.59 12.64
CA MET A 80 3.27 -1.75 12.45
C MET A 80 4.11 -0.56 12.97
N ILE A 81 3.48 0.57 13.30
CA ILE A 81 4.14 1.81 13.77
C ILE A 81 3.94 1.97 15.27
#